data_AF-A0A3R7F322-F1
#
_entry.id   AF-A0A3R7F322-F1
#
_cell.length_a   1.000
_cell.length_b   1.000
_cell.length_c   1.000
_cell.angle_alpha   90.00
_cell.angle_beta   90.00
_cell.angle_gamma   90.00
#
_symmetry.space_group_name_H-M   'P 1'
#
loop_
_entity.id
_entity.type
_entity.pdbx_description
1 polymer ?
#
loop_
_entity_poly.entity_id
_entity_poly.type
_entity_poly.pdbx_seq_one_letter_code
_entity_poly.pdbx_strand_id
1 'polypeptide(L)'
;MMKKTISIVVTAIFIIGLAPTVSADEVNFSQIDFYIDGVPILNSEWGSVNFTFTGQEPVMYFNLAANGSWQVQNIPVLSIEGEGVNQSISFAFDLGVPSGTDVTSISYGYTFTNTTLGSMPAETGTAVVFDQDVVISSGAGGVAIPPLQPAKPLVGGAAVGAKKHVHANFPNQDCGLSECCPAAVSNSLKFLNKKHNMGLNNNGLSIAKMKTATNWNKGGCWIDPDSTRPAGERNAWWEDKKAYMKMNNIPVTTRKIADLSKLAAEIDKGQDIEIQGDWHTAAVVGITDLGGGKYKVVVAHDTDQGNPGGTMTQSIIYNPATKKFEGSPGFFDGSSFRYAVVECPDGVPVRETWKLHQNKYSDFATDLHFKLWQKEDNIDVIGWVVDISHFPRSDSQRGNQPLKWHKRVNNMPGLPKTKDPDNGRHAVDVTADGANIPHCTWVTVKAKFWLTRWNTKRISGVTWTKATNETKAMPDHGWDVDYPTPDPQNTGQYLHRFTITNDDASDTLCISGLAFDTTMDWYDDLEGINFPSPYANFSLAPGESWSTDITTSGDLVGGHIYFKYAINDDSGIISEDWVDHPVTLPPPPPPVEEVPVPAITPPGFLLALVSLMVLAVIAMKRKR
;
A
#
# COMPACT_ATOMS: atom_id res chain seq x y z
N MET A 1 -69.71 -29.83 6.29
CA MET A 1 -68.25 -29.56 6.43
C MET A 1 -67.81 -28.68 5.28
N MET A 2 -67.66 -27.37 5.51
CA MET A 2 -67.22 -26.40 4.50
C MET A 2 -65.69 -26.32 4.48
N LYS A 3 -65.08 -26.58 3.33
CA LYS A 3 -63.66 -26.31 3.08
C LYS A 3 -63.52 -24.87 2.59
N LYS A 4 -62.83 -24.01 3.36
CA LYS A 4 -62.40 -22.68 2.93
C LYS A 4 -61.09 -22.82 2.16
N THR A 5 -61.09 -22.43 0.89
CA THR A 5 -59.88 -22.26 0.08
C THR A 5 -59.41 -20.82 0.26
N ILE A 6 -58.17 -20.65 0.76
CA ILE A 6 -57.51 -19.34 0.87
C ILE A 6 -56.66 -19.18 -0.40
N SER A 7 -57.04 -18.25 -1.26
CA SER A 7 -56.22 -17.82 -2.40
C SER A 7 -55.32 -16.67 -1.94
N ILE A 8 -54.01 -16.90 -1.90
CA ILE A 8 -52.99 -15.87 -1.70
C ILE A 8 -52.65 -15.31 -3.08
N VAL A 9 -53.00 -14.05 -3.32
CA VAL A 9 -52.58 -13.28 -4.50
C VAL A 9 -51.23 -12.66 -4.18
N VAL A 10 -50.16 -13.17 -4.80
CA VAL A 10 -48.83 -12.58 -4.73
C VAL A 10 -48.73 -11.51 -5.82
N THR A 11 -48.81 -10.23 -5.43
CA THR A 11 -48.56 -9.11 -6.32
C THR A 11 -47.04 -8.92 -6.44
N ALA A 12 -46.48 -9.30 -7.59
CA ALA A 12 -45.09 -9.00 -7.92
C ALA A 12 -44.96 -7.49 -8.23
N ILE A 13 -44.32 -6.73 -7.34
CA ILE A 13 -43.94 -5.34 -7.58
C ILE A 13 -42.67 -5.37 -8.44
N PHE A 14 -42.80 -5.12 -9.74
CA PHE A 14 -41.66 -4.83 -10.61
C PHE A 14 -41.16 -3.41 -10.28
N ILE A 15 -40.07 -3.32 -9.53
CA ILE A 15 -39.30 -2.08 -9.42
C ILE A 15 -38.55 -1.94 -10.75
N ILE A 16 -39.10 -1.14 -11.66
CA ILE A 16 -38.36 -0.68 -12.82
C ILE A 16 -37.30 0.29 -12.28
N GLY A 17 -36.09 -0.20 -12.03
CA GLY A 17 -34.95 0.66 -11.74
C GLY A 17 -34.76 1.59 -12.92
N LEU A 18 -35.03 2.88 -12.74
CA LEU A 18 -34.59 3.89 -13.68
C LEU A 18 -33.07 3.75 -13.77
N ALA A 19 -32.57 3.37 -14.95
CA ALA A 19 -31.14 3.39 -15.20
C ALA A 19 -30.64 4.81 -14.90
N PRO A 20 -29.53 4.98 -14.16
CA PRO A 20 -28.98 6.29 -13.90
C PRO A 20 -28.77 6.99 -15.25
N THR A 21 -29.34 8.17 -15.41
CA THR A 21 -29.06 9.03 -16.56
C THR A 21 -27.58 9.32 -16.55
N VAL A 22 -26.84 8.80 -17.53
CA VAL A 22 -25.43 9.14 -17.75
C VAL A 22 -25.38 10.67 -17.89
N SER A 23 -24.69 11.33 -16.95
CA SER A 23 -24.46 12.77 -17.02
C SER A 23 -23.71 13.05 -18.32
N ALA A 24 -24.13 14.07 -19.06
CA ALA A 24 -23.28 14.59 -20.10
C ALA A 24 -21.96 15.09 -19.47
N ASP A 25 -20.86 14.96 -20.21
CA ASP A 25 -19.59 15.57 -19.82
C ASP A 25 -19.78 17.08 -19.62
N GLU A 26 -19.23 17.64 -18.55
CA GLU A 26 -19.39 19.04 -18.16
C GLU A 26 -18.02 19.70 -17.98
N VAL A 27 -17.90 20.96 -18.42
CA VAL A 27 -16.72 21.80 -18.21
C VAL A 27 -17.14 23.09 -17.52
N ASN A 28 -16.49 23.40 -16.41
CA ASN A 28 -16.63 24.66 -15.68
C ASN A 28 -15.32 25.43 -15.72
N PHE A 29 -15.38 26.71 -16.04
CA PHE A 29 -14.19 27.55 -16.21
C PHE A 29 -14.07 28.56 -15.08
N SER A 30 -12.84 28.76 -14.61
CA SER A 30 -12.52 29.79 -13.64
C SER A 30 -11.27 30.57 -14.02
N GLN A 31 -11.21 31.84 -13.66
CA GLN A 31 -9.98 32.63 -13.60
C GLN A 31 -9.39 32.50 -12.19
N ILE A 32 -8.07 32.32 -12.10
CA ILE A 32 -7.41 32.04 -10.82
C ILE A 32 -6.88 33.33 -10.20
N ASP A 33 -7.23 33.56 -8.93
CA ASP A 33 -6.61 34.53 -8.06
C ASP A 33 -5.63 33.81 -7.13
N PHE A 34 -4.36 34.25 -7.12
CA PHE A 34 -3.35 33.61 -6.28
C PHE A 34 -3.10 34.41 -5.00
N TYR A 35 -2.98 33.71 -3.88
CA TYR A 35 -2.50 34.25 -2.62
C TYR A 35 -1.23 33.51 -2.22
N ILE A 36 -0.08 33.98 -2.70
CA ILE A 36 1.22 33.32 -2.50
C ILE A 36 1.89 33.91 -1.28
N ASP A 37 2.01 33.12 -0.21
CA ASP A 37 2.51 33.57 1.10
C ASP A 37 1.81 34.86 1.58
N GLY A 38 0.50 34.96 1.30
CA GLY A 38 -0.35 36.10 1.66
C GLY A 38 -0.28 37.31 0.72
N VAL A 39 0.50 37.26 -0.36
CA VAL A 39 0.55 38.30 -1.40
C VAL A 39 -0.47 37.99 -2.49
N PRO A 40 -1.51 38.83 -2.68
CA PRO A 40 -2.52 38.59 -3.69
C PRO A 40 -2.02 38.94 -5.11
N ILE A 41 -2.37 38.10 -6.08
CA ILE A 41 -2.25 38.31 -7.52
C ILE A 41 -3.65 38.07 -8.09
N LEU A 42 -4.42 39.15 -8.22
CA LEU A 42 -5.81 39.10 -8.66
C LEU A 42 -5.91 39.15 -10.19
N ASN A 43 -6.94 38.52 -10.73
CA ASN A 43 -7.22 38.37 -12.15
C ASN A 43 -5.99 37.91 -12.92
N SER A 44 -5.37 36.81 -12.48
CA SER A 44 -4.15 36.33 -13.14
C SER A 44 -4.43 35.88 -14.58
N GLU A 45 -3.39 35.72 -15.38
CA GLU A 45 -3.47 35.15 -16.72
C GLU A 45 -3.83 33.65 -16.73
N TRP A 46 -3.88 33.00 -15.57
CA TRP A 46 -4.19 31.58 -15.45
C TRP A 46 -5.68 31.34 -15.34
N GLY A 47 -6.16 30.39 -16.16
CA GLY A 47 -7.48 29.81 -16.07
C GLY A 47 -7.41 28.38 -15.51
N SER A 48 -8.54 27.91 -15.01
CA SER A 48 -8.76 26.52 -14.61
C SER A 48 -10.00 26.00 -15.32
N VAL A 49 -9.93 24.77 -15.83
CA VAL A 49 -11.13 24.02 -16.26
C VAL A 49 -11.31 22.82 -15.35
N ASN A 50 -12.46 22.76 -14.68
CA ASN A 50 -12.90 21.58 -13.95
C ASN A 50 -13.74 20.72 -14.90
N PHE A 51 -13.20 19.57 -15.28
CA PHE A 51 -13.82 18.64 -16.21
C PHE A 51 -14.48 17.50 -15.44
N THR A 52 -15.81 17.45 -15.46
CA THR A 52 -16.62 16.36 -14.89
C THR A 52 -17.02 15.40 -16.00
N PHE A 53 -16.74 14.11 -15.80
CA PHE A 53 -16.97 13.07 -16.80
C PHE A 53 -17.33 11.74 -16.15
N THR A 54 -18.04 10.89 -16.87
CA THR A 54 -18.21 9.49 -16.50
C THR A 54 -16.96 8.72 -16.93
N GLY A 55 -16.35 7.98 -16.00
CA GLY A 55 -15.13 7.21 -16.30
C GLY A 55 -15.31 6.22 -17.46
N GLN A 56 -14.28 6.07 -18.29
CA GLN A 56 -14.29 5.25 -19.52
C GLN A 56 -13.01 4.41 -19.64
N GLU A 57 -13.11 3.30 -20.38
CA GLU A 57 -11.98 2.52 -20.87
C GLU A 57 -11.99 2.50 -22.41
N PRO A 58 -10.84 2.63 -23.11
CA PRO A 58 -9.47 2.73 -22.59
C PRO A 58 -9.13 4.13 -22.04
N VAL A 59 -7.84 4.46 -21.89
CA VAL A 59 -7.40 5.84 -21.58
C VAL A 59 -7.94 6.82 -22.61
N MET A 60 -8.60 7.88 -22.12
CA MET A 60 -9.16 8.95 -22.93
C MET A 60 -8.27 10.19 -22.87
N TYR A 61 -8.37 11.06 -23.86
CA TYR A 61 -7.60 12.29 -24.00
C TYR A 61 -8.52 13.50 -23.99
N PHE A 62 -8.29 14.39 -23.04
CA PHE A 62 -8.97 15.68 -22.98
C PHE A 62 -8.20 16.70 -23.81
N ASN A 63 -8.95 17.43 -24.63
CA ASN A 63 -8.44 18.53 -25.44
C ASN A 63 -9.36 19.74 -25.28
N LEU A 64 -8.78 20.92 -25.10
CA LEU A 64 -9.50 22.19 -24.96
C LEU A 64 -8.88 23.23 -25.90
N ALA A 65 -9.69 23.80 -26.76
CA ALA A 65 -9.43 25.08 -27.42
C ALA A 65 -10.18 26.18 -26.66
N ALA A 66 -9.50 27.29 -26.41
CA ALA A 66 -10.11 28.47 -25.86
C ALA A 66 -9.51 29.75 -26.46
N ASN A 67 -10.37 30.73 -26.75
CA ASN A 67 -10.02 32.02 -27.35
C ASN A 67 -9.14 31.91 -28.62
N GLY A 68 -9.49 30.97 -29.50
CA GLY A 68 -8.84 30.70 -30.76
C GLY A 68 -7.50 29.95 -30.65
N SER A 69 -7.15 29.43 -29.47
CA SER A 69 -5.88 28.75 -29.22
C SER A 69 -6.04 27.41 -28.52
N TRP A 70 -5.12 26.48 -28.77
CA TRP A 70 -5.10 25.19 -28.08
C TRP A 70 -4.53 25.37 -26.67
N GLN A 71 -5.36 25.13 -25.65
CA GLN A 71 -5.01 25.38 -24.26
C GLN A 71 -4.71 24.12 -23.46
N VAL A 72 -5.43 23.02 -23.73
CA VAL A 72 -5.09 21.69 -23.21
C VAL A 72 -4.98 20.73 -24.38
N GLN A 73 -3.79 20.17 -24.59
CA GLN A 73 -3.48 19.33 -25.75
C GLN A 73 -3.18 17.90 -25.34
N ASN A 74 -4.02 16.96 -25.78
CA ASN A 74 -3.80 15.52 -25.68
C ASN A 74 -3.42 15.06 -24.26
N ILE A 75 -4.10 15.58 -23.24
CA ILE A 75 -3.81 15.17 -21.85
C ILE A 75 -4.56 13.86 -21.56
N PRO A 76 -3.85 12.76 -21.24
CA PRO A 76 -4.53 11.53 -20.87
C PRO A 76 -5.25 11.71 -19.53
N VAL A 77 -6.54 11.41 -19.54
CA VAL A 77 -7.41 11.43 -18.37
C VAL A 77 -7.57 9.99 -17.88
N LEU A 78 -7.20 9.79 -16.63
CA LEU A 78 -7.34 8.49 -15.98
C LEU A 78 -8.71 8.48 -15.30
N SER A 79 -9.51 7.44 -15.55
CA SER A 79 -10.75 7.20 -14.81
C SER A 79 -10.41 6.59 -13.44
N ILE A 80 -9.85 7.43 -12.57
CA ILE A 80 -9.32 7.05 -11.26
C ILE A 80 -10.39 6.37 -10.42
N GLU A 81 -11.63 6.86 -10.48
CA GLU A 81 -12.76 6.28 -9.74
C GLU A 81 -13.39 5.03 -10.40
N GLY A 82 -12.87 4.61 -11.56
CA GLY A 82 -13.36 3.47 -12.32
C GLY A 82 -14.27 3.83 -13.50
N GLU A 83 -14.55 2.84 -14.34
CA GLU A 83 -15.48 2.95 -15.48
C GLU A 83 -16.92 3.14 -15.00
N GLY A 84 -17.69 4.01 -15.66
CA GLY A 84 -19.10 4.27 -15.30
C GLY A 84 -19.29 5.15 -14.06
N VAL A 85 -18.21 5.58 -13.40
CA VAL A 85 -18.26 6.44 -12.20
C VAL A 85 -18.00 7.89 -12.59
N ASN A 86 -18.91 8.78 -12.19
CA ASN A 86 -18.72 10.22 -12.36
C ASN A 86 -17.57 10.72 -11.49
N GLN A 87 -16.67 11.48 -12.09
CA GLN A 87 -15.51 12.04 -11.42
C GLN A 87 -15.11 13.37 -12.05
N SER A 88 -14.25 14.11 -11.37
CA SER A 88 -13.78 15.42 -11.81
C SER A 88 -12.27 15.48 -11.79
N ILE A 89 -11.70 16.22 -12.75
CA ILE A 89 -10.28 16.53 -12.80
C ILE A 89 -10.09 17.97 -13.26
N SER A 90 -9.14 18.67 -12.67
CA SER A 90 -8.85 20.06 -13.03
C SER A 90 -7.57 20.19 -13.85
N PHE A 91 -7.60 21.10 -14.83
CA PHE A 91 -6.45 21.49 -15.65
C PHE A 91 -6.30 22.99 -15.64
N ALA A 92 -5.09 23.48 -15.34
CA ALA A 92 -4.76 24.89 -15.50
C ALA A 92 -4.33 25.19 -16.94
N PHE A 93 -4.64 26.39 -17.44
CA PHE A 93 -4.32 26.82 -18.80
C PHE A 93 -4.16 28.34 -18.89
N ASP A 94 -3.75 28.84 -20.06
CA ASP A 94 -3.58 30.27 -20.34
C ASP A 94 -4.87 30.90 -20.87
N LEU A 95 -5.36 31.95 -20.21
CA LEU A 95 -6.56 32.68 -20.66
C LEU A 95 -6.29 33.53 -21.91
N GLY A 96 -5.01 33.77 -22.25
CA GLY A 96 -4.60 34.60 -23.38
C GLY A 96 -4.77 36.10 -23.11
N VAL A 97 -4.85 36.51 -21.84
CA VAL A 97 -4.96 37.90 -21.40
C VAL A 97 -3.81 38.28 -20.47
N PRO A 98 -3.40 39.56 -20.41
CA PRO A 98 -2.43 40.01 -19.41
C PRO A 98 -2.98 39.90 -17.98
N SER A 99 -2.10 39.58 -17.03
CA SER A 99 -2.39 39.62 -15.58
C SER A 99 -3.05 40.95 -15.17
N GLY A 100 -4.08 40.88 -14.33
CA GLY A 100 -4.92 42.00 -13.92
C GLY A 100 -6.15 42.24 -14.80
N THR A 101 -6.34 41.46 -15.88
CA THR A 101 -7.51 41.55 -16.76
C THR A 101 -8.59 40.58 -16.30
N ASP A 102 -9.73 41.11 -15.85
CA ASP A 102 -10.92 40.32 -15.50
C ASP A 102 -11.52 39.63 -16.74
N VAL A 103 -11.70 38.32 -16.66
CA VAL A 103 -12.30 37.48 -17.71
C VAL A 103 -13.60 36.91 -17.18
N THR A 104 -14.72 37.42 -17.69
CA THR A 104 -16.07 36.97 -17.27
C THR A 104 -16.70 35.94 -18.22
N SER A 105 -16.12 35.75 -19.41
CA SER A 105 -16.58 34.76 -20.39
C SER A 105 -15.45 34.29 -21.31
N ILE A 106 -15.58 33.07 -21.83
CA ILE A 106 -14.58 32.45 -22.71
C ILE A 106 -15.24 31.73 -23.90
N SER A 107 -14.69 31.91 -25.10
CA SER A 107 -15.03 31.08 -26.25
C SER A 107 -14.29 29.76 -26.13
N TYR A 108 -14.98 28.63 -26.26
CA TYR A 108 -14.36 27.33 -26.05
C TYR A 108 -14.90 26.21 -26.95
N GLY A 109 -14.09 25.17 -27.09
CA GLY A 109 -14.46 23.87 -27.63
C GLY A 109 -13.61 22.79 -27.00
N TYR A 110 -14.20 21.65 -26.67
CA TYR A 110 -13.45 20.52 -26.12
C TYR A 110 -13.84 19.22 -26.81
N THR A 111 -12.94 18.24 -26.71
CA THR A 111 -13.20 16.87 -27.11
C THR A 111 -12.60 15.92 -26.09
N PHE A 112 -13.31 14.82 -25.85
CA PHE A 112 -12.86 13.74 -24.99
C PHE A 112 -12.84 12.44 -25.80
N THR A 113 -11.65 12.02 -26.25
CA THR A 113 -11.50 10.97 -27.30
C THR A 113 -10.53 9.89 -26.87
N ASN A 114 -10.66 8.67 -27.40
CA ASN A 114 -9.74 7.56 -27.12
C ASN A 114 -8.43 7.61 -27.94
N THR A 115 -8.27 8.61 -28.81
CA THR A 115 -7.06 8.89 -29.58
C THR A 115 -6.63 10.34 -29.38
N THR A 116 -5.34 10.60 -29.56
CA THR A 116 -4.81 11.97 -29.64
C THR A 116 -5.30 12.68 -30.91
N LEU A 117 -5.38 14.00 -30.85
CA LEU A 117 -5.73 14.87 -31.96
C LEU A 117 -4.49 15.50 -32.60
N GLY A 118 -4.55 15.70 -33.92
CA GLY A 118 -3.56 16.44 -34.70
C GLY A 118 -3.86 17.94 -34.82
N SER A 119 -5.08 18.37 -34.50
CA SER A 119 -5.52 19.76 -34.53
C SER A 119 -6.41 20.07 -33.33
N MET A 120 -6.47 21.34 -32.92
CA MET A 120 -7.33 21.77 -31.82
C MET A 120 -8.82 21.53 -32.15
N PRO A 121 -9.67 21.28 -31.14
CA PRO A 121 -11.11 21.17 -31.35
C PRO A 121 -11.70 22.51 -31.82
N ALA A 122 -12.79 22.47 -32.59
CA ALA A 122 -13.51 23.67 -33.00
C ALA A 122 -14.21 24.30 -31.79
N GLU A 123 -14.09 25.62 -31.64
CA GLU A 123 -14.84 26.36 -30.63
C GLU A 123 -16.30 26.45 -31.03
N THR A 124 -17.17 25.92 -30.19
CA THR A 124 -18.60 25.74 -30.48
C THR A 124 -19.50 26.43 -29.47
N GLY A 125 -18.93 26.95 -28.38
CA GLY A 125 -19.69 27.56 -27.30
C GLY A 125 -18.98 28.73 -26.64
N THR A 126 -19.71 29.38 -25.75
CA THR A 126 -19.19 30.38 -24.83
C THR A 126 -19.62 29.98 -23.42
N ALA A 127 -18.71 30.08 -22.46
CA ALA A 127 -19.00 29.80 -21.05
C ALA A 127 -18.74 31.04 -20.19
N VAL A 128 -19.44 31.12 -19.07
CA VAL A 128 -19.10 32.07 -17.99
C VAL A 128 -17.81 31.59 -17.34
N VAL A 129 -16.96 32.54 -16.96
CA VAL A 129 -15.74 32.27 -16.19
C VAL A 129 -15.97 32.81 -14.78
N PHE A 130 -15.74 31.96 -13.78
CA PHE A 130 -15.91 32.30 -12.36
C PHE A 130 -14.56 32.64 -11.72
N ASP A 131 -14.57 33.38 -10.61
CA ASP A 131 -13.35 33.56 -9.83
C ASP A 131 -13.05 32.29 -9.01
N GLN A 132 -11.77 31.93 -8.93
CA GLN A 132 -11.28 30.85 -8.08
C GLN A 132 -10.06 31.32 -7.30
N ASP A 133 -10.14 31.24 -5.97
CA ASP A 133 -8.99 31.50 -5.12
C ASP A 133 -8.06 30.27 -5.07
N VAL A 134 -6.77 30.53 -5.16
CA VAL A 134 -5.69 29.58 -4.90
C VAL A 134 -4.79 30.18 -3.83
N VAL A 135 -4.91 29.65 -2.61
CA VAL A 135 -4.09 30.04 -1.47
C VAL A 135 -2.97 29.04 -1.29
N ILE A 136 -1.73 29.51 -1.41
CA ILE A 136 -0.55 28.68 -1.26
C ILE A 136 0.41 29.31 -0.25
N SER A 137 0.82 28.49 0.71
CA SER A 137 1.96 28.76 1.57
C SER A 137 2.99 27.66 1.40
N SER A 138 4.27 28.03 1.36
CA SER A 138 5.34 27.05 1.17
C SER A 138 5.25 25.98 2.25
N GLY A 139 5.15 24.71 1.85
CA GLY A 139 5.23 23.59 2.79
C GLY A 139 6.67 23.19 3.08
N ALA A 140 7.64 23.91 2.53
CA ALA A 140 9.05 23.65 2.67
C ALA A 140 9.70 24.69 3.60
N GLY A 141 10.17 24.22 4.74
CA GLY A 141 10.84 25.01 5.76
C GLY A 141 11.92 25.92 5.16
N GLY A 142 11.77 27.24 5.34
CA GLY A 142 12.75 28.23 4.91
C GLY A 142 12.90 28.41 3.39
N VAL A 143 12.02 27.80 2.58
CA VAL A 143 12.02 27.94 1.12
C VAL A 143 10.87 28.84 0.71
N ALA A 144 11.18 29.98 0.10
CA ALA A 144 10.16 30.85 -0.50
C ALA A 144 9.64 30.25 -1.80
N ILE A 145 8.35 30.45 -2.08
CA ILE A 145 7.76 30.11 -3.37
C ILE A 145 8.34 31.09 -4.41
N PRO A 146 8.84 30.60 -5.57
CA PRO A 146 9.32 31.50 -6.60
C PRO A 146 8.16 32.34 -7.17
N PRO A 147 8.46 33.43 -7.91
CA PRO A 147 7.44 34.15 -8.66
C PRO A 147 6.61 33.21 -9.53
N LEU A 148 5.30 33.49 -9.60
CA LEU A 148 4.37 32.76 -10.43
C LEU A 148 4.90 32.69 -11.86
N GLN A 149 4.93 31.50 -12.43
CA GLN A 149 5.34 31.32 -13.81
C GLN A 149 4.25 31.83 -14.76
N PRO A 150 4.61 32.39 -15.93
CA PRO A 150 3.63 32.80 -16.93
C PRO A 150 2.73 31.64 -17.34
N ALA A 151 1.46 31.92 -17.56
CA ALA A 151 0.53 30.93 -18.09
C ALA A 151 0.97 30.41 -19.46
N LYS A 152 0.71 29.13 -19.70
CA LYS A 152 1.00 28.46 -20.97
C LYS A 152 0.03 27.30 -21.20
N PRO A 153 -0.17 26.88 -22.46
CA PRO A 153 -0.90 25.67 -22.76
C PRO A 153 -0.33 24.42 -22.08
N LEU A 154 -1.21 23.56 -21.59
CA LEU A 154 -0.85 22.28 -21.01
C LEU A 154 -0.75 21.21 -22.10
N VAL A 155 0.46 20.76 -22.40
CA VAL A 155 0.73 19.83 -23.50
C VAL A 155 1.06 18.43 -22.99
N GLY A 156 0.20 17.48 -23.31
CA GLY A 156 0.33 16.06 -23.00
C GLY A 156 1.06 15.27 -24.08
N GLY A 157 0.44 14.18 -24.52
CA GLY A 157 0.99 13.20 -25.45
C GLY A 157 0.23 11.88 -25.37
N ALA A 158 0.51 10.97 -26.30
CA ALA A 158 -0.05 9.62 -26.24
C ALA A 158 0.50 8.86 -25.03
N ALA A 159 -0.36 8.14 -24.32
CA ALA A 159 0.06 7.24 -23.25
C ALA A 159 0.86 6.06 -23.82
N VAL A 160 1.94 5.70 -23.15
CA VAL A 160 2.72 4.49 -23.44
C VAL A 160 2.05 3.31 -22.74
N GLY A 161 1.42 2.44 -23.54
CA GLY A 161 0.66 1.29 -23.04
C GLY A 161 -0.76 1.63 -22.61
N ALA A 162 -1.57 0.60 -22.39
CA ALA A 162 -2.98 0.72 -22.02
C ALA A 162 -3.23 0.62 -20.51
N LYS A 163 -2.23 0.22 -19.72
CA LYS A 163 -2.40 -0.01 -18.28
C LYS A 163 -2.54 1.33 -17.56
N LYS A 164 -3.60 1.46 -16.77
CA LYS A 164 -3.80 2.59 -15.85
C LYS A 164 -3.06 2.31 -14.54
N HIS A 165 -2.29 3.28 -14.08
CA HIS A 165 -1.65 3.26 -12.76
C HIS A 165 -2.34 4.28 -11.88
N VAL A 166 -3.34 3.84 -11.10
CA VAL A 166 -4.21 4.73 -10.31
C VAL A 166 -4.51 4.19 -8.91
N HIS A 167 -4.89 5.11 -8.02
CA HIS A 167 -5.48 4.85 -6.72
C HIS A 167 -6.94 5.30 -6.72
N ALA A 168 -7.87 4.36 -6.90
CA ALA A 168 -9.30 4.65 -6.84
C ALA A 168 -9.75 5.05 -5.42
N ASN A 169 -10.76 5.90 -5.32
CA ASN A 169 -11.36 6.37 -4.06
C ASN A 169 -10.32 6.98 -3.10
N PHE A 170 -9.41 7.78 -3.64
CA PHE A 170 -8.32 8.35 -2.86
C PHE A 170 -8.83 9.48 -1.93
N PRO A 171 -8.49 9.46 -0.63
CA PRO A 171 -8.91 10.52 0.27
C PRO A 171 -8.18 11.82 -0.05
N ASN A 172 -8.90 12.94 0.02
CA ASN A 172 -8.31 14.27 0.02
C ASN A 172 -8.90 15.10 1.16
N GLN A 173 -8.11 15.98 1.76
CA GLN A 173 -8.45 16.70 2.98
C GLN A 173 -8.04 18.15 2.85
N ASP A 174 -8.91 19.06 3.29
CA ASP A 174 -8.54 20.46 3.54
C ASP A 174 -7.41 20.49 4.59
N CYS A 175 -6.47 21.41 4.41
CA CYS A 175 -5.30 21.54 5.26
C CYS A 175 -5.07 23.01 5.66
N GLY A 176 -4.29 23.23 6.72
CA GLY A 176 -3.87 24.60 7.07
C GLY A 176 -2.74 25.13 6.18
N LEU A 177 -2.35 26.38 6.41
CA LEU A 177 -1.21 26.99 5.72
C LEU A 177 0.09 26.20 5.94
N SER A 178 0.84 25.97 4.86
CA SER A 178 2.11 25.24 4.86
C SER A 178 1.98 23.77 5.28
N GLU A 179 0.77 23.19 5.29
CA GLU A 179 0.51 21.82 5.74
C GLU A 179 0.48 20.78 4.62
N CYS A 180 0.99 21.11 3.42
CA CYS A 180 0.92 20.19 2.29
C CYS A 180 1.61 18.85 2.55
N CYS A 181 2.75 18.84 3.24
CA CYS A 181 3.46 17.61 3.61
C CYS A 181 2.67 16.72 4.58
N PRO A 182 2.25 17.18 5.77
CA PRO A 182 1.46 16.35 6.67
C PRO A 182 0.08 15.98 6.08
N ALA A 183 -0.51 16.82 5.21
CA ALA A 183 -1.74 16.49 4.49
C ALA A 183 -1.53 15.34 3.49
N ALA A 184 -0.48 15.40 2.67
CA ALA A 184 -0.11 14.33 1.75
C ALA A 184 0.08 13.01 2.50
N VAL A 185 0.89 13.01 3.56
CA VAL A 185 1.12 11.81 4.40
C VAL A 185 -0.19 11.28 5.02
N SER A 186 -1.06 12.18 5.49
CA SER A 186 -2.35 11.79 6.06
C SER A 186 -3.25 11.11 5.02
N ASN A 187 -3.32 11.67 3.81
CA ASN A 187 -4.08 11.08 2.71
C ASN A 187 -3.53 9.70 2.33
N SER A 188 -2.21 9.59 2.15
CA SER A 188 -1.49 8.36 1.85
C SER A 188 -1.75 7.24 2.86
N LEU A 189 -1.60 7.52 4.16
CA LEU A 189 -1.84 6.52 5.20
C LEU A 189 -3.31 6.14 5.33
N LYS A 190 -4.25 7.09 5.15
CA LYS A 190 -5.68 6.79 5.16
C LYS A 190 -6.07 5.91 3.97
N PHE A 191 -5.49 6.17 2.80
CA PHE A 191 -5.66 5.32 1.63
C PHE A 191 -5.17 3.91 1.89
N LEU A 192 -3.91 3.75 2.36
CA LEU A 192 -3.34 2.44 2.66
C LEU A 192 -4.14 1.70 3.75
N ASN A 193 -4.56 2.40 4.80
CA ASN A 193 -5.36 1.84 5.87
C ASN A 193 -6.67 1.24 5.36
N LYS A 194 -7.38 1.97 4.47
CA LYS A 194 -8.61 1.50 3.83
C LYS A 194 -8.35 0.37 2.84
N LYS A 195 -7.37 0.56 1.94
CA LYS A 195 -7.05 -0.36 0.85
C LYS A 195 -6.61 -1.74 1.33
N HIS A 196 -5.83 -1.78 2.40
CA HIS A 196 -5.26 -3.02 2.94
C HIS A 196 -5.91 -3.45 4.26
N ASN A 197 -7.04 -2.84 4.63
CA ASN A 197 -7.76 -3.11 5.86
C ASN A 197 -6.85 -3.19 7.11
N MET A 198 -5.97 -2.20 7.27
CA MET A 198 -4.91 -2.30 8.27
C MET A 198 -5.43 -2.15 9.70
N GLY A 199 -6.66 -1.63 9.86
CA GLY A 199 -7.30 -1.42 11.15
C GLY A 199 -6.62 -0.33 11.99
N LEU A 200 -5.91 0.59 11.36
CA LEU A 200 -5.32 1.75 12.03
C LEU A 200 -6.41 2.74 12.42
N ASN A 201 -6.26 3.34 13.60
CA ASN A 201 -7.16 4.38 14.06
C ASN A 201 -7.01 5.65 13.19
N ASN A 202 -8.08 6.07 12.52
CA ASN A 202 -8.09 7.26 11.67
C ASN A 202 -7.66 8.55 12.40
N ASN A 203 -7.89 8.66 13.71
CA ASN A 203 -7.40 9.81 14.49
C ASN A 203 -5.87 9.82 14.60
N GLY A 204 -5.25 8.64 14.63
CA GLY A 204 -3.81 8.44 14.57
C GLY A 204 -3.21 8.84 13.22
N LEU A 205 -4.02 8.88 12.16
CA LEU A 205 -3.64 9.23 10.79
C LEU A 205 -4.04 10.66 10.40
N SER A 206 -4.51 11.48 11.34
CA SER A 206 -4.93 12.86 11.08
C SER A 206 -3.76 13.76 10.70
N ILE A 207 -4.04 14.87 9.98
CA ILE A 207 -3.03 15.90 9.66
C ILE A 207 -2.31 16.37 10.93
N ALA A 208 -3.03 16.56 12.04
CA ALA A 208 -2.45 16.95 13.32
C ALA A 208 -1.40 15.95 13.84
N LYS A 209 -1.63 14.64 13.68
CA LYS A 209 -0.63 13.62 14.02
C LYS A 209 0.51 13.58 13.02
N MET A 210 0.21 13.77 11.73
CA MET A 210 1.23 13.77 10.69
C MET A 210 2.14 14.98 10.79
N LYS A 211 1.69 16.12 11.31
CA LYS A 211 2.57 17.24 11.68
C LYS A 211 3.66 16.83 12.66
N THR A 212 3.31 16.03 13.67
CA THR A 212 4.30 15.48 14.60
C THR A 212 5.22 14.49 13.89
N ALA A 213 4.67 13.63 13.03
CA ALA A 213 5.45 12.64 12.29
C ALA A 213 6.47 13.27 11.34
N THR A 214 6.10 14.34 10.63
CA THR A 214 6.95 15.01 9.62
C THR A 214 7.75 16.17 10.20
N ASN A 215 7.74 16.33 11.52
CA ASN A 215 8.40 17.43 12.23
C ASN A 215 8.02 18.82 11.66
N TRP A 216 6.74 18.96 11.33
CA TRP A 216 6.18 20.17 10.76
C TRP A 216 6.18 21.32 11.78
N ASN A 217 6.49 22.52 11.30
CA ASN A 217 6.30 23.76 12.04
C ASN A 217 5.59 24.80 11.17
N LYS A 218 5.38 26.01 11.70
CA LYS A 218 4.65 27.08 10.99
C LYS A 218 5.26 27.44 9.61
N GLY A 219 6.55 27.21 9.40
CA GLY A 219 7.23 27.44 8.13
C GLY A 219 7.23 26.22 7.19
N GLY A 220 6.55 25.13 7.54
CA GLY A 220 6.51 23.89 6.77
C GLY A 220 7.43 22.79 7.31
N CYS A 221 7.68 21.80 6.46
CA CYS A 221 8.52 20.64 6.68
C CYS A 221 9.88 20.79 5.98
N TRP A 222 10.91 20.18 6.53
CA TRP A 222 12.24 20.24 5.95
C TRP A 222 12.42 19.23 4.81
N ILE A 223 12.71 19.68 3.60
CA ILE A 223 12.84 18.81 2.41
C ILE A 223 14.10 17.94 2.48
N ASP A 224 15.23 18.53 2.86
CA ASP A 224 16.53 17.88 2.85
C ASP A 224 17.12 17.83 4.27
N PRO A 225 17.98 16.83 4.56
CA PRO A 225 18.73 16.81 5.80
C PRO A 225 19.77 17.93 5.79
N ASP A 226 19.98 18.55 6.94
CA ASP A 226 20.95 19.62 7.15
C ASP A 226 21.46 19.57 8.59
N SER A 227 22.75 19.24 8.71
CA SER A 227 23.46 19.04 9.98
C SER A 227 23.75 20.35 10.73
N THR A 228 23.62 21.49 10.07
CA THR A 228 23.84 22.82 10.66
C THR A 228 22.67 23.29 11.53
N ARG A 229 21.49 22.68 11.36
CA ARG A 229 20.28 22.96 12.15
C ARG A 229 20.37 22.43 13.59
N PRO A 230 19.55 22.96 14.50
CA PRO A 230 19.41 22.44 15.87
C PRO A 230 19.15 20.93 15.89
N ALA A 231 19.64 20.24 16.92
CA ALA A 231 19.36 18.83 17.12
C ALA A 231 17.83 18.60 17.20
N GLY A 232 17.33 17.64 16.43
CA GLY A 232 15.88 17.40 16.29
C GLY A 232 15.25 18.05 15.04
N GLU A 233 15.95 18.96 14.35
CA GLU A 233 15.49 19.55 13.08
C GLU A 233 16.37 19.14 11.89
N ARG A 234 17.40 18.32 12.12
CA ARG A 234 18.42 18.01 11.12
C ARG A 234 17.95 17.11 10.00
N ASN A 235 16.91 16.34 10.22
CA ASN A 235 16.43 15.34 9.28
C ASN A 235 15.57 15.98 8.18
N ALA A 236 15.45 15.28 7.05
CA ALA A 236 14.34 15.53 6.14
C ALA A 236 13.04 14.99 6.73
N TRP A 237 11.91 15.55 6.31
CA TRP A 237 10.58 15.17 6.84
C TRP A 237 10.28 13.68 6.68
N TRP A 238 10.79 13.03 5.63
CA TRP A 238 10.55 11.62 5.37
C TRP A 238 11.37 10.71 6.30
N GLU A 239 12.52 11.19 6.80
CA GLU A 239 13.33 10.48 7.80
C GLU A 239 12.67 10.57 9.17
N ASP A 240 12.17 11.76 9.54
CA ASP A 240 11.38 11.97 10.76
C ASP A 240 10.12 11.13 10.75
N LYS A 241 9.41 11.12 9.61
CA LYS A 241 8.22 10.28 9.40
C LYS A 241 8.56 8.80 9.57
N LYS A 242 9.62 8.31 8.92
CA LYS A 242 10.06 6.91 9.03
C LYS A 242 10.34 6.53 10.49
N ALA A 243 11.03 7.40 11.22
CA ALA A 243 11.28 7.20 12.65
C ALA A 243 9.98 7.19 13.46
N TYR A 244 9.03 8.07 13.14
CA TYR A 244 7.71 8.12 13.76
C TYR A 244 6.91 6.84 13.53
N MET A 245 6.85 6.33 12.29
CA MET A 245 6.13 5.08 11.96
C MET A 245 6.66 3.93 12.81
N LYS A 246 7.98 3.78 12.88
CA LYS A 246 8.64 2.76 13.71
C LYS A 246 8.35 2.93 15.20
N MET A 247 8.47 4.16 15.73
CA MET A 247 8.28 4.44 17.15
C MET A 247 6.83 4.20 17.61
N ASN A 248 5.87 4.43 16.72
CA ASN A 248 4.44 4.27 17.01
C ASN A 248 3.89 2.91 16.56
N ASN A 249 4.74 1.98 16.14
CA ASN A 249 4.36 0.66 15.61
C ASN A 249 3.29 0.77 14.51
N ILE A 250 3.41 1.78 13.64
CA ILE A 250 2.58 1.88 12.44
C ILE A 250 3.19 0.91 11.42
N PRO A 251 2.44 -0.10 10.94
CA PRO A 251 2.95 -1.12 10.04
C PRO A 251 3.03 -0.57 8.62
N VAL A 252 3.87 0.44 8.42
CA VAL A 252 4.18 1.04 7.13
C VAL A 252 5.68 1.31 7.07
N THR A 253 6.35 0.79 6.04
CA THR A 253 7.73 1.14 5.74
C THR A 253 7.77 2.33 4.78
N THR A 254 8.61 3.29 5.15
CA THR A 254 8.86 4.51 4.39
C THR A 254 10.22 4.41 3.68
N ARG A 255 10.25 4.69 2.37
CA ARG A 255 11.50 4.82 1.62
C ARG A 255 11.44 5.94 0.58
N LYS A 256 12.59 6.51 0.27
CA LYS A 256 12.77 7.54 -0.75
C LYS A 256 13.15 6.91 -2.09
N ILE A 257 12.59 7.43 -3.18
CA ILE A 257 12.99 7.13 -4.55
C ILE A 257 13.23 8.43 -5.33
N ALA A 258 14.29 8.46 -6.13
CA ALA A 258 14.71 9.63 -6.91
C ALA A 258 14.45 9.48 -8.42
N ASP A 259 13.82 8.38 -8.83
CA ASP A 259 13.54 8.06 -10.22
C ASP A 259 12.03 7.99 -10.45
N LEU A 260 11.50 8.96 -11.20
CA LEU A 260 10.07 9.11 -11.46
C LEU A 260 9.51 7.99 -12.33
N SER A 261 10.35 7.30 -13.12
CA SER A 261 9.90 6.15 -13.94
C SER A 261 9.44 4.96 -13.10
N LYS A 262 9.86 4.90 -11.82
CA LYS A 262 9.53 3.79 -10.91
C LYS A 262 8.15 3.94 -10.25
N LEU A 263 7.54 5.14 -10.29
CA LEU A 263 6.30 5.40 -9.54
C LEU A 263 5.14 4.49 -9.97
N ALA A 264 5.00 4.24 -11.28
CA ALA A 264 3.94 3.38 -11.82
C ALA A 264 3.95 1.97 -11.22
N ALA A 265 5.15 1.38 -11.10
CA ALA A 265 5.32 0.06 -10.54
C ALA A 265 4.99 -0.01 -9.03
N GLU A 266 5.21 1.07 -8.28
CA GLU A 266 4.86 1.12 -6.85
C GLU A 266 3.35 1.25 -6.65
N ILE A 267 2.68 2.05 -7.48
CA ILE A 267 1.20 2.10 -7.52
C ILE A 267 0.62 0.72 -7.81
N ASP A 268 1.18 -0.01 -8.79
CA ASP A 268 0.75 -1.35 -9.17
C ASP A 268 0.93 -2.39 -8.05
N LYS A 269 1.96 -2.23 -7.20
CA LYS A 269 2.15 -3.08 -6.00
C LYS A 269 1.14 -2.77 -4.89
N GLY A 270 0.31 -1.75 -5.08
CA GLY A 270 -0.68 -1.29 -4.13
C GLY A 270 -0.12 -0.43 -3.02
N GLN A 271 1.09 0.10 -3.19
CA GLN A 271 1.72 1.06 -2.28
C GLN A 271 1.18 2.45 -2.55
N ASP A 272 1.53 3.41 -1.70
CA ASP A 272 1.19 4.82 -1.91
C ASP A 272 2.44 5.68 -2.07
N ILE A 273 2.30 6.85 -2.70
CA ILE A 273 3.40 7.70 -3.12
C ILE A 273 3.10 9.16 -2.78
N GLU A 274 4.02 9.80 -2.08
CA GLU A 274 4.05 11.23 -1.82
C GLU A 274 5.13 11.86 -2.68
N ILE A 275 4.77 12.80 -3.56
CA ILE A 275 5.71 13.47 -4.45
C ILE A 275 6.18 14.78 -3.84
N GLN A 276 7.50 14.99 -3.84
CA GLN A 276 8.15 16.20 -3.33
C GLN A 276 8.65 17.05 -4.50
N GLY A 277 8.12 18.26 -4.59
CA GLY A 277 8.65 19.35 -5.41
C GLY A 277 9.70 20.17 -4.67
N ASP A 278 10.02 21.35 -5.21
CA ASP A 278 10.95 22.32 -4.63
C ASP A 278 10.35 23.01 -3.39
N TRP A 279 9.02 23.21 -3.32
CA TRP A 279 8.34 23.88 -2.19
C TRP A 279 6.99 23.26 -1.79
N HIS A 280 6.50 22.27 -2.53
CA HIS A 280 5.20 21.63 -2.31
C HIS A 280 5.30 20.11 -2.27
N THR A 281 4.40 19.48 -1.53
CA THR A 281 4.29 18.03 -1.39
C THR A 281 2.84 17.64 -1.61
N ALA A 282 2.59 16.58 -2.39
CA ALA A 282 1.25 16.07 -2.63
C ALA A 282 1.24 14.54 -2.69
N ALA A 283 0.08 13.93 -2.49
CA ALA A 283 -0.09 12.50 -2.71
C ALA A 283 -0.37 12.22 -4.20
N VAL A 284 0.26 11.19 -4.76
CA VAL A 284 0.08 10.80 -6.16
C VAL A 284 -1.09 9.81 -6.25
N VAL A 285 -2.13 10.18 -6.99
CA VAL A 285 -3.30 9.32 -7.22
C VAL A 285 -3.26 8.59 -8.56
N GLY A 286 -2.36 8.99 -9.46
CA GLY A 286 -2.10 8.24 -10.67
C GLY A 286 -0.91 8.76 -11.47
N ILE A 287 -0.42 7.94 -12.39
CA ILE A 287 0.67 8.30 -13.29
C ILE A 287 0.47 7.68 -14.68
N THR A 288 0.90 8.39 -15.71
CA THR A 288 0.90 7.93 -17.10
C THR A 288 2.23 8.27 -17.73
N ASP A 289 2.91 7.25 -18.26
CA ASP A 289 4.09 7.45 -19.11
C ASP A 289 3.63 8.00 -20.47
N LEU A 290 4.22 9.11 -20.90
CA LEU A 290 3.96 9.75 -22.20
C LEU A 290 5.09 9.51 -23.21
N GLY A 291 6.07 8.69 -22.85
CA GLY A 291 7.26 8.39 -23.62
C GLY A 291 8.37 9.41 -23.47
N GLY A 292 9.61 9.00 -23.78
CA GLY A 292 10.78 9.90 -23.79
C GLY A 292 11.13 10.49 -22.41
N GLY A 293 10.72 9.84 -21.32
CA GLY A 293 10.91 10.32 -19.95
C GLY A 293 9.93 11.43 -19.53
N LYS A 294 8.90 11.70 -20.35
CA LYS A 294 7.80 12.61 -20.02
C LYS A 294 6.70 11.84 -19.32
N TYR A 295 6.18 12.40 -18.24
CA TYR A 295 5.13 11.76 -17.44
C TYR A 295 4.02 12.74 -17.13
N LYS A 296 2.79 12.23 -17.12
CA LYS A 296 1.65 12.89 -16.50
C LYS A 296 1.44 12.29 -15.12
N VAL A 297 1.46 13.11 -14.08
CA VAL A 297 1.20 12.70 -12.70
C VAL A 297 -0.12 13.35 -12.28
N VAL A 298 -0.99 12.59 -11.62
CA VAL A 298 -2.19 13.13 -11.00
C VAL A 298 -1.95 13.18 -9.50
N VAL A 299 -2.20 14.34 -8.90
CA VAL A 299 -2.00 14.57 -7.48
C VAL A 299 -3.30 14.94 -6.78
N ALA A 300 -3.45 14.49 -5.54
CA ALA A 300 -4.48 14.97 -4.61
C ALA A 300 -3.84 15.90 -3.58
N HIS A 301 -4.34 17.12 -3.52
CA HIS A 301 -3.88 18.16 -2.59
C HIS A 301 -4.98 19.19 -2.34
N ASP A 302 -4.68 20.14 -1.47
CA ASP A 302 -5.51 21.30 -1.17
C ASP A 302 -4.94 22.53 -1.87
N THR A 303 -5.74 23.15 -2.75
CA THR A 303 -5.39 24.36 -3.50
C THR A 303 -5.75 25.65 -2.78
N ASP A 304 -6.53 25.59 -1.71
CA ASP A 304 -6.99 26.76 -0.94
C ASP A 304 -6.59 26.60 0.53
N GLN A 305 -5.27 26.55 0.76
CA GLN A 305 -4.72 26.23 2.07
C GLN A 305 -5.19 27.20 3.16
N GLY A 306 -5.59 26.66 4.30
CA GLY A 306 -6.12 27.42 5.43
C GLY A 306 -7.62 27.69 5.35
N ASN A 307 -8.26 27.35 4.23
CA ASN A 307 -9.70 27.50 4.00
C ASN A 307 -10.35 26.14 3.70
N PRO A 308 -11.65 25.99 3.96
CA PRO A 308 -12.38 24.77 3.61
C PRO A 308 -12.73 24.73 2.12
N GLY A 309 -12.76 23.53 1.52
CA GLY A 309 -13.23 23.31 0.15
C GLY A 309 -12.16 23.39 -0.93
N GLY A 310 -10.89 23.48 -0.55
CA GLY A 310 -9.76 23.54 -1.49
C GLY A 310 -9.29 22.18 -2.00
N THR A 311 -9.87 21.06 -1.55
CA THR A 311 -9.48 19.73 -2.03
C THR A 311 -9.68 19.57 -3.54
N MET A 312 -8.60 19.26 -4.25
CA MET A 312 -8.60 19.08 -5.71
C MET A 312 -7.75 17.87 -6.14
N THR A 313 -8.18 17.24 -7.24
CA THR A 313 -7.36 16.31 -8.02
C THR A 313 -6.89 17.01 -9.29
N GLN A 314 -5.58 17.19 -9.42
CA GLN A 314 -4.97 18.00 -10.47
C GLN A 314 -3.96 17.18 -11.29
N SER A 315 -3.86 17.48 -12.59
CA SER A 315 -2.83 16.90 -13.46
C SER A 315 -1.61 17.80 -13.57
N ILE A 316 -0.42 17.21 -13.41
CA ILE A 316 0.87 17.87 -13.68
C ILE A 316 1.66 17.07 -14.71
N ILE A 317 2.48 17.76 -15.48
CA ILE A 317 3.35 17.16 -16.50
C ILE A 317 4.81 17.35 -16.10
N TYR A 318 5.55 16.26 -15.94
CA TYR A 318 7.00 16.30 -15.83
C TYR A 318 7.62 16.39 -17.23
N ASN A 319 8.33 17.48 -17.50
CA ASN A 319 9.01 17.71 -18.76
C ASN A 319 10.49 17.31 -18.62
N PRO A 320 10.96 16.25 -19.30
CA PRO A 320 12.33 15.75 -19.14
C PRO A 320 13.38 16.71 -19.70
N ALA A 321 13.01 17.58 -20.66
CA ALA A 321 13.93 18.54 -21.26
C ALA A 321 14.31 19.66 -20.26
N THR A 322 13.34 20.14 -19.49
CA THR A 322 13.54 21.17 -18.46
C THR A 322 13.81 20.57 -17.07
N LYS A 323 13.47 19.29 -16.88
CA LYS A 323 13.42 18.59 -15.58
C LYS A 323 12.50 19.27 -14.57
N LYS A 324 11.45 19.94 -15.06
CA LYS A 324 10.47 20.68 -14.26
C LYS A 324 9.06 20.15 -14.49
N PHE A 325 8.21 20.34 -13.49
CA PHE A 325 6.77 20.14 -13.60
C PHE A 325 6.09 21.34 -14.25
N GLU A 326 4.97 21.07 -14.90
CA GLU A 326 4.11 22.03 -15.60
C GLU A 326 2.62 21.74 -15.28
N GLY A 327 1.77 22.76 -15.34
CA GLY A 327 0.30 22.58 -15.31
C GLY A 327 -0.36 22.68 -13.93
N SER A 328 0.38 23.11 -12.91
CA SER A 328 -0.12 23.34 -11.55
C SER A 328 0.46 24.66 -11.02
N PRO A 329 -0.11 25.80 -11.43
CA PRO A 329 0.43 27.11 -11.10
C PRO A 329 0.43 27.34 -9.58
N GLY A 330 1.49 27.97 -9.08
CA GLY A 330 1.77 28.14 -7.65
C GLY A 330 2.38 26.91 -6.98
N PHE A 331 1.85 25.70 -7.23
CA PHE A 331 2.26 24.50 -6.48
C PHE A 331 3.42 23.72 -7.09
N PHE A 332 3.32 23.30 -8.35
CA PHE A 332 4.38 22.52 -9.01
C PHE A 332 4.94 23.20 -10.27
N ASP A 333 4.29 24.22 -10.85
CA ASP A 333 4.80 24.83 -12.08
C ASP A 333 6.19 25.43 -11.89
N GLY A 334 7.16 24.96 -12.68
CA GLY A 334 8.58 25.33 -12.53
C GLY A 334 9.34 24.62 -11.41
N SER A 335 8.67 23.79 -10.61
CA SER A 335 9.28 22.95 -9.58
C SER A 335 10.01 21.77 -10.22
N SER A 336 11.19 21.41 -9.70
CA SER A 336 11.86 20.15 -10.03
C SER A 336 11.15 18.96 -9.37
N PHE A 337 11.35 17.76 -9.92
CA PHE A 337 11.15 16.53 -9.15
C PHE A 337 12.35 16.34 -8.21
N ARG A 338 12.15 16.47 -6.89
CA ARG A 338 13.21 16.23 -5.91
C ARG A 338 13.34 14.75 -5.61
N TYR A 339 12.22 14.14 -5.24
CA TYR A 339 12.07 12.73 -4.95
C TYR A 339 10.59 12.40 -4.74
N ALA A 340 10.29 11.11 -4.63
CA ALA A 340 9.06 10.64 -4.03
C ALA A 340 9.36 9.81 -2.79
N VAL A 341 8.41 9.79 -1.87
CA VAL A 341 8.41 8.93 -0.70
C VAL A 341 7.33 7.89 -0.92
N VAL A 342 7.72 6.62 -0.80
CA VAL A 342 6.82 5.50 -1.02
C VAL A 342 6.52 4.84 0.31
N GLU A 343 5.24 4.73 0.60
CA GLU A 343 4.69 4.05 1.76
C GLU A 343 4.22 2.66 1.37
N CYS A 344 4.91 1.65 1.89
CA CYS A 344 4.47 0.27 1.80
C CYS A 344 3.85 -0.13 3.12
N PRO A 345 2.70 -0.82 3.15
CA PRO A 345 2.36 -1.62 4.32
C PRO A 345 3.58 -2.47 4.71
N ASP A 346 4.05 -2.31 5.95
CA ASP A 346 5.06 -3.17 6.53
C ASP A 346 4.47 -4.57 6.60
N GLY A 347 5.33 -5.58 6.52
CA GLY A 347 4.91 -6.96 6.56
C GLY A 347 4.93 -7.69 5.23
N VAL A 348 5.02 -9.00 5.38
CA VAL A 348 5.16 -9.97 4.31
C VAL A 348 3.79 -10.17 3.67
N PRO A 349 3.64 -9.85 2.37
CA PRO A 349 2.39 -10.11 1.67
C PRO A 349 2.26 -11.63 1.42
N VAL A 350 1.47 -12.31 2.24
CA VAL A 350 1.10 -13.72 2.01
C VAL A 350 -0.15 -13.75 1.14
N ARG A 351 -0.14 -14.55 0.07
CA ARG A 351 -1.28 -14.72 -0.83
C ARG A 351 -1.76 -16.15 -0.79
N GLU A 352 -3.07 -16.31 -0.70
CA GLU A 352 -3.72 -17.60 -0.78
C GLU A 352 -4.85 -17.57 -1.79
N THR A 353 -5.02 -18.69 -2.48
CA THR A 353 -6.11 -18.91 -3.41
C THR A 353 -6.69 -20.30 -3.17
N TRP A 354 -7.92 -20.39 -2.66
CA TRP A 354 -8.60 -21.67 -2.48
C TRP A 354 -9.72 -21.82 -3.49
N LYS A 355 -9.93 -23.05 -3.95
CA LYS A 355 -11.11 -23.42 -4.71
C LYS A 355 -12.01 -24.31 -3.86
N LEU A 356 -13.19 -23.81 -3.57
CA LEU A 356 -14.17 -24.47 -2.73
C LEU A 356 -15.25 -25.09 -3.60
N HIS A 357 -15.38 -26.41 -3.55
CA HIS A 357 -16.48 -27.11 -4.18
C HIS A 357 -17.72 -26.99 -3.31
N GLN A 358 -18.81 -26.53 -3.90
CA GLN A 358 -20.12 -26.71 -3.31
C GLN A 358 -20.61 -28.11 -3.68
N ASN A 359 -20.50 -29.05 -2.72
CA ASN A 359 -21.12 -30.37 -2.82
C ASN A 359 -22.03 -30.70 -1.61
N LYS A 360 -22.25 -29.72 -0.72
CA LYS A 360 -22.89 -29.95 0.58
C LYS A 360 -24.40 -29.76 0.57
N TYR A 361 -24.91 -28.77 -0.17
CA TYR A 361 -26.35 -28.66 -0.42
C TYR A 361 -26.67 -29.20 -1.80
N SER A 362 -27.76 -29.96 -1.92
CA SER A 362 -28.19 -30.58 -3.18
C SER A 362 -28.66 -29.59 -4.24
N ASP A 363 -28.90 -28.33 -3.88
CA ASP A 363 -29.32 -27.27 -4.79
C ASP A 363 -28.34 -26.09 -4.81
N PHE A 364 -28.21 -25.31 -3.73
CA PHE A 364 -27.31 -24.17 -3.67
C PHE A 364 -26.92 -23.78 -2.24
N ALA A 365 -25.76 -23.12 -2.10
CA ALA A 365 -25.37 -22.38 -0.89
C ALA A 365 -25.63 -20.87 -1.10
N THR A 366 -25.93 -20.15 -0.02
CA THR A 366 -26.12 -18.69 -0.05
C THR A 366 -24.87 -17.95 0.39
N ASP A 367 -24.21 -18.47 1.42
CA ASP A 367 -23.10 -17.76 2.05
C ASP A 367 -21.93 -18.70 2.36
N LEU A 368 -20.76 -18.09 2.53
CA LEU A 368 -19.50 -18.75 2.86
C LEU A 368 -18.86 -18.00 4.02
N HIS A 369 -18.55 -18.73 5.09
CA HIS A 369 -17.84 -18.18 6.25
C HIS A 369 -16.52 -18.92 6.43
N PHE A 370 -15.47 -18.22 6.83
CA PHE A 370 -14.21 -18.84 7.24
C PHE A 370 -13.42 -17.92 8.16
N LYS A 371 -12.55 -18.53 8.95
CA LYS A 371 -11.61 -17.83 9.84
C LYS A 371 -10.18 -18.16 9.43
N LEU A 372 -9.37 -17.11 9.30
CA LEU A 372 -7.94 -17.20 9.12
C LEU A 372 -7.25 -16.74 10.39
N TRP A 373 -6.23 -17.44 10.84
CA TRP A 373 -5.50 -17.05 12.02
C TRP A 373 -4.03 -17.46 11.99
N GLN A 374 -3.21 -16.79 12.78
CA GLN A 374 -1.80 -17.10 13.01
C GLN A 374 -1.65 -17.87 14.32
N LYS A 375 -0.88 -18.96 14.30
CA LYS A 375 -0.71 -19.81 15.47
C LYS A 375 0.20 -19.20 16.52
N GLU A 376 1.24 -18.47 16.12
CA GLU A 376 2.14 -17.82 17.06
C GLU A 376 1.59 -16.46 17.50
N ASP A 377 1.53 -16.30 18.82
CA ASP A 377 1.09 -15.08 19.52
C ASP A 377 1.95 -13.83 19.22
N ASN A 378 3.01 -13.93 18.41
CA ASN A 378 3.88 -12.80 18.03
C ASN A 378 3.78 -12.41 16.54
N ILE A 379 2.87 -13.04 15.77
CA ILE A 379 2.59 -12.69 14.37
C ILE A 379 1.23 -12.01 14.28
N ASP A 380 1.22 -10.72 13.99
CA ASP A 380 -0.02 -9.97 13.80
C ASP A 380 -0.40 -9.95 12.31
N VAL A 381 -1.68 -10.10 12.02
CA VAL A 381 -2.27 -9.73 10.72
C VAL A 381 -2.45 -8.21 10.73
N ILE A 382 -1.56 -7.50 10.05
CA ILE A 382 -1.51 -6.03 10.00
C ILE A 382 -2.24 -5.43 8.81
N GLY A 383 -2.74 -6.28 7.91
CA GLY A 383 -3.69 -5.93 6.86
C GLY A 383 -4.18 -7.17 6.14
N TRP A 384 -5.30 -7.06 5.44
CA TRP A 384 -5.79 -8.11 4.56
C TRP A 384 -6.71 -7.58 3.47
N VAL A 385 -6.77 -8.32 2.36
CA VAL A 385 -7.73 -8.15 1.27
C VAL A 385 -8.24 -9.53 0.90
N VAL A 386 -9.56 -9.69 0.81
CA VAL A 386 -10.19 -10.93 0.36
C VAL A 386 -11.03 -10.61 -0.88
N ASP A 387 -10.65 -11.18 -2.02
CA ASP A 387 -11.43 -11.18 -3.25
C ASP A 387 -12.32 -12.43 -3.28
N ILE A 388 -13.61 -12.16 -3.12
CA ILE A 388 -14.73 -13.09 -3.20
C ILE A 388 -15.78 -12.54 -4.14
N SER A 389 -15.33 -12.07 -5.30
CA SER A 389 -16.16 -11.48 -6.37
C SER A 389 -17.36 -12.34 -6.84
N HIS A 390 -17.39 -13.63 -6.51
CA HIS A 390 -18.56 -14.50 -6.72
C HIS A 390 -19.76 -14.18 -5.79
N PHE A 391 -19.55 -13.38 -4.74
CA PHE A 391 -20.57 -12.99 -3.78
C PHE A 391 -20.94 -11.52 -3.93
N PRO A 392 -22.23 -11.16 -3.89
CA PRO A 392 -22.67 -9.77 -3.98
C PRO A 392 -22.36 -8.96 -2.72
N ARG A 393 -22.10 -9.63 -1.58
CA ARG A 393 -21.70 -8.99 -0.33
C ARG A 393 -20.55 -9.76 0.29
N SER A 394 -19.59 -9.02 0.79
CA SER A 394 -18.43 -9.55 1.50
C SER A 394 -18.10 -8.62 2.65
N ASP A 395 -17.93 -9.18 3.84
CA ASP A 395 -17.41 -8.49 5.00
C ASP A 395 -16.23 -9.27 5.59
N SER A 396 -15.28 -8.55 6.16
CA SER A 396 -14.18 -9.16 6.89
C SER A 396 -13.76 -8.25 8.03
N GLN A 397 -13.56 -8.85 9.19
CA GLN A 397 -13.22 -8.12 10.41
C GLN A 397 -12.09 -8.83 11.14
N ARG A 398 -11.42 -8.10 12.04
CA ARG A 398 -10.49 -8.73 12.98
C ARG A 398 -11.27 -9.75 13.81
N GLY A 399 -10.75 -10.97 13.85
CA GLY A 399 -11.31 -12.08 14.62
C GLY A 399 -10.48 -12.36 15.86
N ASN A 400 -11.04 -13.18 16.75
CA ASN A 400 -10.26 -13.81 17.82
C ASN A 400 -9.68 -15.14 17.34
N GLN A 401 -8.51 -15.49 17.85
CA GLN A 401 -7.84 -16.77 17.70
C GLN A 401 -8.62 -17.89 18.44
N PRO A 402 -8.74 -19.11 17.86
CA PRO A 402 -9.42 -20.22 18.52
C PRO A 402 -8.71 -20.73 19.79
N LEU A 403 -9.46 -20.94 20.87
CA LEU A 403 -8.95 -21.34 22.20
C LEU A 403 -8.18 -22.68 22.24
N LYS A 404 -8.55 -23.67 21.41
CA LYS A 404 -7.97 -25.02 21.44
C LYS A 404 -6.47 -25.05 21.11
N TRP A 405 -5.99 -24.01 20.42
CA TRP A 405 -4.65 -23.96 19.84
C TRP A 405 -3.75 -22.88 20.45
N HIS A 406 -4.22 -22.20 21.49
CA HIS A 406 -3.44 -21.31 22.36
C HIS A 406 -2.46 -22.05 23.29
N LYS A 407 -2.16 -23.33 23.03
CA LYS A 407 -1.31 -24.13 23.92
C LYS A 407 0.15 -23.69 23.78
N ARG A 408 0.54 -22.75 24.66
CA ARG A 408 1.89 -22.32 25.02
C ARG A 408 2.96 -23.32 24.58
N VAL A 409 3.82 -22.94 23.63
CA VAL A 409 5.07 -23.66 23.37
C VAL A 409 6.03 -23.33 24.51
N ASN A 410 5.93 -24.08 25.61
CA ASN A 410 6.56 -23.78 26.90
C ASN A 410 8.09 -23.64 26.88
N ASN A 411 8.77 -24.02 25.80
CA ASN A 411 10.22 -24.24 25.77
C ASN A 411 10.96 -23.52 24.62
N MET A 412 10.42 -22.44 24.06
CA MET A 412 11.19 -21.64 23.09
C MET A 412 12.09 -20.60 23.79
N PRO A 413 13.42 -20.66 23.63
CA PRO A 413 14.33 -19.68 24.19
C PRO A 413 14.12 -18.31 23.53
N GLY A 414 13.98 -17.24 24.32
CA GLY A 414 13.98 -15.85 23.83
C GLY A 414 12.63 -15.16 23.63
N LEU A 415 11.50 -15.81 23.91
CA LEU A 415 10.18 -15.15 23.81
C LEU A 415 9.79 -14.35 25.08
N PRO A 416 9.08 -13.21 24.92
CA PRO A 416 8.48 -12.50 26.04
C PRO A 416 7.55 -13.43 26.82
N LYS A 417 7.76 -13.54 28.14
CA LYS A 417 6.85 -14.25 29.03
C LYS A 417 5.64 -13.36 29.32
N THR A 418 4.62 -13.33 28.48
CA THR A 418 3.38 -12.62 28.85
C THR A 418 2.17 -13.56 28.89
N LYS A 419 1.33 -13.34 29.90
CA LYS A 419 0.03 -13.99 30.10
C LYS A 419 -1.06 -13.22 29.34
N ASP A 420 -0.72 -12.61 28.21
CA ASP A 420 -1.63 -11.68 27.58
C ASP A 420 -2.74 -12.46 26.86
N PRO A 421 -4.02 -12.12 27.10
CA PRO A 421 -5.11 -12.64 26.29
C PRO A 421 -4.88 -12.24 24.83
N ASP A 422 -5.32 -13.09 23.90
CA ASP A 422 -5.39 -12.78 22.47
C ASP A 422 -5.84 -11.32 22.28
N ASN A 423 -4.97 -10.54 21.64
CA ASN A 423 -5.17 -9.12 21.44
C ASN A 423 -6.09 -8.81 20.23
N GLY A 424 -6.63 -9.86 19.58
CA GLY A 424 -7.50 -9.78 18.41
C GLY A 424 -6.78 -9.39 17.12
N ARG A 425 -5.44 -9.43 17.09
CA ARG A 425 -4.64 -9.07 15.91
C ARG A 425 -4.16 -10.27 15.11
N HIS A 426 -4.40 -11.48 15.61
CA HIS A 426 -3.89 -12.71 15.03
C HIS A 426 -4.87 -13.39 14.07
N ALA A 427 -6.13 -12.95 14.01
CA ALA A 427 -7.15 -13.59 13.19
C ALA A 427 -7.99 -12.60 12.37
N VAL A 428 -8.55 -13.11 11.29
CA VAL A 428 -9.50 -12.45 10.41
C VAL A 428 -10.70 -13.37 10.23
N ASP A 429 -11.88 -12.88 10.57
CA ASP A 429 -13.15 -13.52 10.29
C ASP A 429 -13.69 -12.96 8.97
N VAL A 430 -14.06 -13.86 8.05
CA VAL A 430 -14.58 -13.51 6.74
C VAL A 430 -15.98 -14.08 6.56
N THR A 431 -16.87 -13.26 6.02
CA THR A 431 -18.24 -13.61 5.71
C THR A 431 -18.58 -13.12 4.30
N ALA A 432 -19.03 -14.03 3.45
CA ALA A 432 -19.37 -13.78 2.05
C ALA A 432 -20.82 -14.17 1.83
N ASP A 433 -21.71 -13.20 1.64
CA ASP A 433 -23.15 -13.42 1.71
C ASP A 433 -23.89 -13.17 0.38
N GLY A 434 -25.05 -13.79 0.27
CA GLY A 434 -26.09 -13.47 -0.71
C GLY A 434 -25.84 -14.01 -2.11
N ALA A 435 -24.92 -14.94 -2.28
CA ALA A 435 -24.72 -15.64 -3.54
C ALA A 435 -25.80 -16.73 -3.75
N ASN A 436 -25.84 -17.31 -4.95
CA ASN A 436 -26.58 -18.53 -5.24
C ASN A 436 -25.59 -19.49 -5.90
N ILE A 437 -24.78 -20.15 -5.07
CA ILE A 437 -23.70 -21.04 -5.53
C ILE A 437 -24.31 -22.42 -5.79
N PRO A 438 -24.51 -22.84 -7.06
CA PRO A 438 -25.21 -24.08 -7.36
C PRO A 438 -24.41 -25.31 -6.90
N HIS A 439 -25.13 -26.41 -6.68
CA HIS A 439 -24.53 -27.71 -6.44
C HIS A 439 -23.57 -28.09 -7.58
N CYS A 440 -22.46 -28.70 -7.21
CA CYS A 440 -21.38 -29.09 -8.12
C CYS A 440 -20.69 -27.92 -8.84
N THR A 441 -20.59 -26.76 -8.19
CA THR A 441 -19.82 -25.62 -8.71
C THR A 441 -18.67 -25.24 -7.80
N TRP A 442 -17.69 -24.56 -8.37
CA TRP A 442 -16.47 -24.13 -7.69
C TRP A 442 -16.47 -22.64 -7.47
N VAL A 443 -16.09 -22.22 -6.27
CA VAL A 443 -15.84 -20.83 -5.93
C VAL A 443 -14.34 -20.67 -5.72
N THR A 444 -13.75 -19.67 -6.36
CA THR A 444 -12.36 -19.27 -6.05
C THR A 444 -12.38 -18.13 -5.06
N VAL A 445 -11.67 -18.29 -3.95
CA VAL A 445 -11.42 -17.27 -2.95
C VAL A 445 -9.95 -16.89 -3.02
N LYS A 446 -9.65 -15.62 -3.26
CA LYS A 446 -8.27 -15.10 -3.22
C LYS A 446 -8.12 -14.20 -2.03
N ALA A 447 -7.11 -14.43 -1.22
CA ALA A 447 -6.86 -13.64 -0.05
C ALA A 447 -5.40 -13.21 0.03
N LYS A 448 -5.15 -11.96 0.43
CA LYS A 448 -3.83 -11.39 0.61
C LYS A 448 -3.74 -10.84 2.04
N PHE A 449 -2.70 -11.19 2.77
CA PHE A 449 -2.45 -10.79 4.15
C PHE A 449 -1.12 -10.06 4.22
N TRP A 450 -1.01 -9.11 5.13
CA TRP A 450 0.26 -8.53 5.53
C TRP A 450 0.52 -8.99 6.95
N LEU A 451 1.61 -9.72 7.15
CA LEU A 451 1.99 -10.29 8.43
C LEU A 451 3.21 -9.56 8.99
N THR A 452 3.27 -9.33 10.30
CA THR A 452 4.41 -8.63 10.90
C THR A 452 5.73 -9.37 10.73
N ARG A 453 5.71 -10.72 10.73
CA ARG A 453 6.88 -11.63 10.63
C ARG A 453 6.43 -12.99 10.06
N TRP A 454 7.21 -14.06 10.33
CA TRP A 454 6.99 -15.51 10.12
C TRP A 454 5.55 -15.93 9.78
N ASN A 455 5.39 -16.99 9.00
CA ASN A 455 4.07 -17.52 8.66
C ASN A 455 3.86 -18.91 9.28
N THR A 456 2.98 -19.03 10.28
CA THR A 456 2.29 -20.32 10.54
C THR A 456 0.77 -20.10 10.56
N LYS A 457 0.29 -19.82 9.36
CA LYS A 457 -1.12 -19.60 9.12
C LYS A 457 -1.95 -20.87 9.27
N ARG A 458 -3.19 -20.67 9.68
CA ARG A 458 -4.22 -21.68 9.83
C ARG A 458 -5.51 -21.14 9.22
N ILE A 459 -6.22 -22.02 8.52
CA ILE A 459 -7.57 -21.75 8.04
C ILE A 459 -8.49 -22.71 8.78
N SER A 460 -9.59 -22.17 9.30
CA SER A 460 -10.54 -22.96 10.05
C SER A 460 -11.96 -22.46 9.88
N GLY A 461 -12.92 -23.31 10.22
CA GLY A 461 -14.34 -22.95 10.22
C GLY A 461 -14.85 -22.58 8.84
N VAL A 462 -14.32 -23.21 7.78
CA VAL A 462 -14.81 -22.98 6.41
C VAL A 462 -16.16 -23.66 6.25
N THR A 463 -17.23 -22.88 6.22
CA THR A 463 -18.60 -23.39 6.19
C THR A 463 -19.42 -22.75 5.07
N TRP A 464 -20.20 -23.59 4.40
CA TRP A 464 -21.30 -23.14 3.56
C TRP A 464 -22.52 -22.93 4.44
N THR A 465 -23.28 -21.89 4.18
CA THR A 465 -24.59 -21.69 4.82
C THR A 465 -25.69 -21.58 3.77
N LYS A 466 -26.89 -21.96 4.21
CA LYS A 466 -28.14 -21.78 3.49
C LYS A 466 -29.21 -21.45 4.51
N ALA A 467 -29.62 -20.18 4.56
CA ALA A 467 -30.45 -19.66 5.64
C ALA A 467 -29.81 -19.94 7.01
N THR A 468 -30.52 -20.57 7.95
CA THR A 468 -29.98 -20.89 9.29
C THR A 468 -29.18 -22.20 9.34
N ASN A 469 -29.07 -22.93 8.23
CA ASN A 469 -28.34 -24.19 8.20
C ASN A 469 -26.90 -23.91 7.80
N GLU A 470 -25.96 -24.38 8.61
CA GLU A 470 -24.52 -24.31 8.35
C GLU A 470 -23.98 -25.72 8.14
N THR A 471 -23.14 -25.89 7.13
CA THR A 471 -22.46 -27.16 6.85
C THR A 471 -21.00 -26.92 6.53
N LYS A 472 -20.13 -27.79 7.03
CA LYS A 472 -18.69 -27.70 6.76
C LYS A 472 -18.40 -27.83 5.27
N ALA A 473 -17.70 -26.86 4.70
CA ALA A 473 -17.36 -26.81 3.28
C ALA A 473 -16.13 -27.66 2.97
N MET A 474 -15.10 -27.57 3.83
CA MET A 474 -13.86 -28.34 3.72
C MET A 474 -13.25 -28.58 5.12
N PRO A 475 -12.33 -29.54 5.27
CA PRO A 475 -11.61 -29.75 6.52
C PRO A 475 -10.84 -28.50 6.95
N ASP A 476 -10.71 -28.34 8.26
CA ASP A 476 -9.72 -27.40 8.80
C ASP A 476 -8.33 -27.92 8.40
N HIS A 477 -7.43 -27.02 8.04
CA HIS A 477 -6.09 -27.44 7.67
C HIS A 477 -5.06 -26.40 8.08
N GLY A 478 -3.90 -26.93 8.46
CA GLY A 478 -2.78 -26.14 8.92
C GLY A 478 -1.48 -26.56 8.26
N TRP A 479 -0.74 -25.56 7.81
CA TRP A 479 0.58 -25.71 7.24
C TRP A 479 1.61 -25.07 8.17
N ASP A 480 2.70 -25.77 8.41
CA ASP A 480 3.78 -25.32 9.28
C ASP A 480 5.09 -25.45 8.52
N VAL A 481 5.98 -24.46 8.66
CA VAL A 481 7.33 -24.54 8.11
C VAL A 481 8.30 -24.29 9.25
N ASP A 482 8.99 -25.35 9.68
CA ASP A 482 9.93 -25.29 10.80
C ASP A 482 11.10 -24.37 10.45
N TYR A 483 11.74 -23.81 11.49
CA TYR A 483 12.98 -23.03 11.37
C TYR A 483 14.00 -23.69 10.44
N PRO A 484 14.72 -22.90 9.62
CA PRO A 484 15.75 -23.46 8.77
C PRO A 484 16.85 -23.99 9.67
N THR A 485 17.20 -25.26 9.49
CA THR A 485 18.31 -25.86 10.22
C THR A 485 19.46 -26.08 9.25
N PRO A 486 20.73 -25.83 9.64
CA PRO A 486 21.86 -26.21 8.81
C PRO A 486 21.74 -27.67 8.40
N ASP A 487 21.86 -27.96 7.10
CA ASP A 487 21.80 -29.32 6.62
C ASP A 487 23.01 -30.09 7.17
N PRO A 488 22.82 -31.10 8.05
CA PRO A 488 23.92 -31.82 8.66
C PRO A 488 24.75 -32.62 7.64
N GLN A 489 24.21 -32.86 6.44
CA GLN A 489 24.86 -33.61 5.38
C GLN A 489 25.51 -32.70 4.33
N ASN A 490 25.09 -31.43 4.23
CA ASN A 490 25.52 -30.51 3.19
C ASN A 490 25.90 -29.14 3.76
N THR A 491 27.18 -28.95 4.11
CA THR A 491 27.70 -27.67 4.62
C THR A 491 27.37 -26.50 3.68
N GLY A 492 26.82 -25.42 4.23
CA GLY A 492 26.38 -24.25 3.46
C GLY A 492 24.99 -24.41 2.83
N GLN A 493 24.25 -25.45 3.20
CA GLN A 493 22.84 -25.61 2.86
C GLN A 493 21.97 -25.57 4.12
N TYR A 494 20.69 -25.23 3.93
CA TYR A 494 19.69 -25.21 4.99
C TYR A 494 18.53 -26.12 4.64
N LEU A 495 18.05 -26.87 5.64
CA LEU A 495 16.84 -27.69 5.59
C LEU A 495 15.65 -26.91 6.10
N HIS A 496 14.59 -26.90 5.29
CA HIS A 496 13.28 -26.32 5.58
C HIS A 496 12.29 -27.46 5.71
N ARG A 497 11.73 -27.70 6.89
CA ARG A 497 10.72 -28.76 7.07
C ARG A 497 9.34 -28.19 6.87
N PHE A 498 8.64 -28.69 5.85
CA PHE A 498 7.23 -28.42 5.61
C PHE A 498 6.41 -29.48 6.30
N THR A 499 5.34 -29.07 6.98
CA THR A 499 4.40 -29.97 7.63
C THR A 499 2.98 -29.59 7.28
N ILE A 500 2.22 -30.55 6.79
CA ILE A 500 0.78 -30.47 6.56
C ILE A 500 0.12 -31.23 7.69
N THR A 501 -0.75 -30.59 8.44
CA THR A 501 -1.52 -31.25 9.49
C THR A 501 -2.99 -31.21 9.15
N ASN A 502 -3.64 -32.36 9.22
CA ASN A 502 -5.09 -32.43 9.27
C ASN A 502 -5.52 -32.19 10.72
N ASP A 503 -5.86 -30.95 11.05
CA ASP A 503 -6.36 -30.59 12.39
C ASP A 503 -7.88 -30.71 12.52
N ASP A 504 -8.54 -31.21 11.48
CA ASP A 504 -9.93 -31.64 11.52
C ASP A 504 -10.12 -32.75 12.57
N ALA A 505 -11.23 -32.69 13.29
CA ALA A 505 -11.55 -33.68 14.32
C ALA A 505 -12.28 -34.91 13.76
N SER A 506 -12.73 -34.86 12.51
CA SER A 506 -13.71 -35.78 11.93
C SER A 506 -13.39 -36.24 10.51
N ASP A 507 -12.88 -35.36 9.65
CA ASP A 507 -12.72 -35.63 8.23
C ASP A 507 -11.27 -35.98 7.88
N THR A 508 -11.10 -36.89 6.91
CA THR A 508 -9.79 -37.19 6.31
C THR A 508 -9.46 -36.15 5.24
N LEU A 509 -8.24 -35.61 5.26
CA LEU A 509 -7.72 -34.70 4.25
C LEU A 509 -6.99 -35.49 3.16
N CYS A 510 -7.52 -35.50 1.94
CA CYS A 510 -6.86 -36.11 0.78
C CYS A 510 -6.04 -35.06 0.02
N ILE A 511 -4.78 -35.39 -0.27
CA ILE A 511 -3.82 -34.51 -0.94
C ILE A 511 -3.32 -35.23 -2.19
N SER A 512 -3.57 -34.64 -3.36
CA SER A 512 -2.99 -35.10 -4.62
C SER A 512 -2.21 -33.99 -5.31
N GLY A 513 -1.25 -34.38 -6.16
CA GLY A 513 -0.50 -33.44 -7.01
C GLY A 513 0.25 -32.34 -6.24
N LEU A 514 0.67 -32.63 -5.00
CA LEU A 514 1.48 -31.69 -4.22
C LEU A 514 2.79 -31.42 -4.96
N ALA A 515 3.01 -30.15 -5.28
CA ALA A 515 4.23 -29.65 -5.90
C ALA A 515 4.65 -28.37 -5.19
N PHE A 516 5.96 -28.14 -5.12
CA PHE A 516 6.54 -26.87 -4.68
C PHE A 516 7.10 -26.14 -5.89
N ASP A 517 6.87 -24.83 -5.95
CA ASP A 517 7.36 -23.96 -7.00
C ASP A 517 8.02 -22.71 -6.37
N THR A 518 9.11 -22.25 -6.98
CA THR A 518 9.83 -21.03 -6.61
C THR A 518 9.87 -20.09 -7.80
N THR A 519 9.55 -18.82 -7.58
CA THR A 519 9.61 -17.81 -8.63
C THR A 519 10.71 -16.79 -8.34
N MET A 520 11.57 -16.55 -9.34
CA MET A 520 12.58 -15.48 -9.35
C MET A 520 11.98 -14.07 -9.32
N ASP A 521 10.68 -13.90 -9.60
CA ASP A 521 10.01 -12.59 -9.68
C ASP A 521 10.15 -11.71 -8.42
N TRP A 522 10.60 -12.30 -7.31
CA TRP A 522 10.77 -11.64 -6.03
C TRP A 522 12.19 -11.75 -5.43
N TYR A 523 13.13 -12.45 -6.10
CA TYR A 523 14.46 -12.78 -5.56
C TYR A 523 15.58 -12.90 -6.59
N ASP A 524 16.79 -12.50 -6.19
CA ASP A 524 18.02 -12.58 -6.97
C ASP A 524 18.85 -13.87 -6.70
N ASP A 525 18.44 -14.74 -5.76
CA ASP A 525 19.26 -15.87 -5.25
C ASP A 525 18.57 -17.26 -5.27
N LEU A 526 17.41 -17.41 -5.90
CA LEU A 526 16.71 -18.70 -6.01
C LEU A 526 17.09 -19.52 -7.26
N GLU A 527 18.12 -19.10 -8.00
CA GLU A 527 18.59 -19.79 -9.20
C GLU A 527 19.16 -21.18 -8.84
N GLY A 528 18.54 -22.25 -9.35
CA GLY A 528 19.01 -23.63 -9.19
C GLY A 528 18.35 -24.46 -8.09
N ILE A 529 17.36 -23.93 -7.36
CA ILE A 529 16.55 -24.72 -6.43
C ILE A 529 15.61 -25.62 -7.25
N ASN A 530 15.79 -26.94 -7.12
CA ASN A 530 14.93 -27.95 -7.75
C ASN A 530 14.11 -28.66 -6.69
N PHE A 531 12.79 -28.66 -6.85
CA PHE A 531 11.88 -29.40 -5.98
C PHE A 531 11.62 -30.80 -6.52
N PRO A 532 11.43 -31.80 -5.64
CA PRO A 532 10.83 -33.06 -6.04
C PRO A 532 9.44 -32.78 -6.61
N SER A 533 9.21 -33.09 -7.88
CA SER A 533 7.93 -32.86 -8.54
C SER A 533 7.47 -34.08 -9.32
N PRO A 534 6.20 -34.52 -9.17
CA PRO A 534 5.25 -34.26 -8.07
C PRO A 534 5.40 -35.27 -6.91
N TYR A 535 4.99 -34.89 -5.70
CA TYR A 535 4.88 -35.84 -4.59
C TYR A 535 3.72 -36.81 -4.82
N ALA A 536 3.85 -38.05 -4.34
CA ALA A 536 2.78 -39.04 -4.43
C ALA A 536 1.53 -38.57 -3.67
N ASN A 537 0.35 -38.97 -4.12
CA ASN A 537 -0.89 -38.67 -3.42
C ASN A 537 -0.92 -39.38 -2.05
N PHE A 538 -1.46 -38.71 -1.04
CA PHE A 538 -1.64 -39.28 0.30
C PHE A 538 -2.89 -38.73 0.97
N SER A 539 -3.25 -39.33 2.10
CA SER A 539 -4.37 -38.88 2.94
C SER A 539 -3.90 -38.77 4.37
N LEU A 540 -4.44 -37.79 5.09
CA LEU A 540 -4.19 -37.56 6.51
C LEU A 540 -5.50 -37.78 7.26
N ALA A 541 -5.54 -38.73 8.19
CA ALA A 541 -6.65 -38.88 9.11
C ALA A 541 -6.71 -37.70 10.11
N PRO A 542 -7.85 -37.49 10.81
CA PRO A 542 -7.95 -36.51 11.89
C PRO A 542 -6.76 -36.55 12.86
N GLY A 543 -6.03 -35.44 12.97
CA GLY A 543 -4.85 -35.27 13.82
C GLY A 543 -3.54 -35.78 13.24
N GLU A 544 -3.51 -36.35 12.03
CA GLU A 544 -2.27 -36.76 11.37
C GLU A 544 -1.55 -35.60 10.69
N SER A 545 -0.24 -35.74 10.57
CA SER A 545 0.62 -34.80 9.86
C SER A 545 1.51 -35.52 8.86
N TRP A 546 1.78 -34.88 7.73
CA TRP A 546 2.82 -35.27 6.78
C TRP A 546 3.87 -34.17 6.72
N SER A 547 5.15 -34.56 6.64
CA SER A 547 6.24 -33.60 6.53
C SER A 547 7.25 -33.98 5.46
N THR A 548 7.89 -32.96 4.86
CA THR A 548 9.03 -33.13 3.96
C THR A 548 10.07 -32.05 4.23
N ASP A 549 11.35 -32.40 4.10
CA ASP A 549 12.45 -31.45 4.22
C ASP A 549 12.89 -31.02 2.82
N ILE A 550 13.06 -29.71 2.61
CA ILE A 550 13.56 -29.11 1.37
C ILE A 550 14.91 -28.48 1.69
N THR A 551 15.89 -28.71 0.82
CA THR A 551 17.22 -28.13 0.98
C THR A 551 17.44 -26.94 0.05
N THR A 552 18.02 -25.86 0.56
CA THR A 552 18.42 -24.69 -0.25
C THR A 552 19.92 -24.42 -0.08
N SER A 553 20.62 -24.14 -1.19
CA SER A 553 22.06 -23.84 -1.19
C SER A 553 22.34 -22.35 -0.96
N GLY A 554 23.36 -22.04 -0.16
CA GLY A 554 23.93 -20.70 -0.02
C GLY A 554 23.93 -20.18 1.42
N ASP A 555 24.87 -19.27 1.69
CA ASP A 555 24.79 -18.38 2.86
C ASP A 555 23.61 -17.44 2.62
N LEU A 556 22.40 -17.88 2.98
CA LEU A 556 21.19 -17.08 2.87
C LEU A 556 21.28 -15.90 3.85
N VAL A 557 21.87 -14.79 3.40
CA VAL A 557 22.08 -13.59 4.20
C VAL A 557 20.79 -12.77 4.22
N GLY A 558 19.89 -13.10 5.16
CA GLY A 558 18.80 -12.21 5.56
C GLY A 558 17.66 -12.04 4.56
N GLY A 559 17.24 -13.14 3.92
CA GLY A 559 16.11 -13.18 3.00
C GLY A 559 14.98 -14.08 3.49
N HIS A 560 13.76 -13.80 3.02
CA HIS A 560 12.58 -14.67 3.10
C HIS A 560 12.61 -15.66 1.94
N ILE A 561 12.15 -16.90 2.08
CA ILE A 561 11.94 -17.85 0.96
C ILE A 561 10.44 -18.09 0.84
N TYR A 562 9.88 -17.84 -0.34
CA TYR A 562 8.47 -18.11 -0.61
C TYR A 562 8.31 -19.41 -1.38
N PHE A 563 7.49 -20.31 -0.86
CA PHE A 563 7.15 -21.59 -1.46
C PHE A 563 5.71 -21.54 -1.94
N LYS A 564 5.52 -21.66 -3.26
CA LYS A 564 4.19 -21.89 -3.79
C LYS A 564 3.87 -23.37 -3.76
N TYR A 565 2.71 -23.77 -3.28
CA TYR A 565 2.24 -25.15 -3.40
C TYR A 565 0.79 -25.23 -3.83
N ALA A 566 0.40 -26.37 -4.40
CA ALA A 566 -0.96 -26.67 -4.78
C ALA A 566 -1.41 -28.02 -4.19
N ILE A 567 -2.57 -28.03 -3.54
CA ILE A 567 -3.30 -29.25 -3.18
C ILE A 567 -4.30 -29.51 -4.30
N ASN A 568 -4.27 -30.71 -4.86
CA ASN A 568 -5.28 -31.17 -5.78
C ASN A 568 -6.16 -32.25 -5.13
N ASP A 569 -7.34 -32.47 -5.71
CA ASP A 569 -8.07 -33.72 -5.63
C ASP A 569 -8.27 -34.31 -7.04
N ASP A 570 -9.13 -35.33 -7.18
CA ASP A 570 -9.44 -35.96 -8.48
C ASP A 570 -10.08 -35.00 -9.51
N SER A 571 -10.43 -33.78 -9.10
CA SER A 571 -11.08 -32.75 -9.92
C SER A 571 -10.20 -31.52 -10.22
N GLY A 572 -8.99 -31.44 -9.64
CA GLY A 572 -7.99 -30.38 -9.90
C GLY A 572 -7.51 -29.66 -8.64
N ILE A 573 -6.91 -28.47 -8.81
CA ILE A 573 -6.36 -27.66 -7.70
C ILE A 573 -7.49 -27.18 -6.79
N ILE A 574 -7.53 -27.66 -5.55
CA ILE A 574 -8.48 -27.26 -4.49
C ILE A 574 -7.90 -26.18 -3.57
N SER A 575 -6.58 -26.07 -3.46
CA SER A 575 -5.90 -25.01 -2.71
C SER A 575 -4.57 -24.68 -3.36
N GLU A 576 -4.24 -23.39 -3.48
CA GLU A 576 -2.95 -22.88 -3.90
C GLU A 576 -2.50 -21.80 -2.90
N ASP A 577 -1.31 -21.94 -2.34
CA ASP A 577 -0.81 -21.09 -1.26
C ASP A 577 0.67 -20.77 -1.45
N TRP A 578 1.10 -19.66 -0.85
CA TRP A 578 2.46 -19.14 -0.78
C TRP A 578 2.90 -19.07 0.67
N VAL A 579 3.78 -19.98 1.08
CA VAL A 579 4.35 -19.95 2.44
C VAL A 579 5.63 -19.13 2.45
N ASP A 580 5.76 -18.25 3.43
CA ASP A 580 6.95 -17.45 3.66
C ASP A 580 7.80 -18.07 4.77
N HIS A 581 9.11 -18.12 4.57
CA HIS A 581 10.07 -18.61 5.53
C HIS A 581 11.30 -17.69 5.65
N PRO A 582 11.50 -16.99 6.78
CA PRO A 582 12.67 -16.16 6.95
C PRO A 582 13.91 -17.00 7.25
N VAL A 583 14.99 -16.74 6.52
CA VAL A 583 16.31 -17.30 6.83
C VAL A 583 17.03 -16.34 7.76
N THR A 584 16.88 -16.58 9.06
CA THR A 584 17.70 -15.87 10.03
C THR A 584 19.12 -16.40 9.94
N LEU A 585 20.11 -15.50 9.90
CA LEU A 585 21.49 -15.87 10.18
C LEU A 585 21.52 -16.66 11.50
N PRO A 586 22.29 -17.75 11.58
CA PRO A 586 22.47 -18.44 12.85
C PRO A 586 22.86 -17.41 13.90
N PRO A 587 22.30 -17.48 15.13
CA PRO A 587 22.73 -16.60 16.20
C PRO A 587 24.25 -16.64 16.24
N PRO A 588 24.94 -15.49 16.37
CA PRO A 588 26.38 -15.48 16.45
C PRO A 588 26.78 -16.54 17.49
N PRO A 589 27.80 -17.38 17.19
CA PRO A 589 28.21 -18.40 18.12
C PRO A 589 28.32 -17.77 19.51
N PRO A 590 27.82 -18.43 20.57
CA PRO A 590 27.88 -17.88 21.91
C PRO A 590 29.30 -17.36 22.10
N PRO A 591 29.48 -16.12 22.59
CA PRO A 591 30.81 -15.53 22.72
C PRO A 591 31.66 -16.60 23.38
N VAL A 592 32.73 -17.01 22.69
CA VAL A 592 33.63 -18.06 23.19
C VAL A 592 33.93 -17.63 24.60
N GLU A 593 33.41 -18.38 25.58
CA GLU A 593 33.63 -18.08 26.97
C GLU A 593 35.15 -17.99 27.06
N GLU A 594 35.68 -16.77 27.27
CA GLU A 594 37.11 -16.57 27.29
C GLU A 594 37.58 -17.52 28.39
N VAL A 595 38.15 -18.66 27.98
CA VAL A 595 38.77 -19.58 28.90
C VAL A 595 39.73 -18.68 29.65
N PRO A 596 39.51 -18.45 30.96
CA PRO A 596 40.31 -17.49 31.69
C PRO A 596 41.74 -17.90 31.44
N VAL A 597 42.47 -17.08 30.69
CA VAL A 597 43.86 -17.35 30.38
C VAL A 597 44.49 -17.56 31.75
N PRO A 598 45.03 -18.76 32.06
CA PRO A 598 45.63 -19.00 33.34
C PRO A 598 46.61 -17.87 33.53
N ALA A 599 46.43 -17.08 34.60
CA ALA A 599 47.26 -15.91 34.84
C ALA A 599 48.71 -16.37 34.73
N ILE A 600 49.37 -16.02 33.61
CA ILE A 600 50.80 -16.25 33.45
C ILE A 600 51.41 -15.21 34.37
N THR A 601 51.55 -15.56 35.66
CA THR A 601 52.40 -14.83 36.58
C THR A 601 53.79 -14.81 35.96
N PRO A 602 54.29 -13.66 35.49
CA PRO A 602 55.66 -13.57 35.03
C PRO A 602 56.53 -13.76 36.27
N PRO A 603 57.45 -14.73 36.30
CA PRO A 603 58.42 -14.80 37.39
C PRO A 603 59.32 -13.56 37.29
N GLY A 604 59.23 -12.66 38.28
CA GLY A 604 60.34 -11.74 38.57
C GLY A 604 60.16 -10.24 38.31
N PHE A 605 58.94 -9.67 38.32
CA PHE A 605 58.78 -8.20 38.25
C PHE A 605 58.43 -7.49 39.57
N LEU A 606 58.30 -8.23 40.68
CA LEU A 606 57.94 -7.64 41.99
C LEU A 606 59.12 -7.24 42.88
N LEU A 607 60.37 -7.55 42.52
CA LEU A 607 61.56 -7.12 43.29
C LEU A 607 62.17 -5.78 42.80
N ALA A 608 61.83 -5.31 41.59
CA ALA A 608 62.37 -4.04 41.07
C ALA A 608 61.57 -2.79 41.51
N LEU A 609 60.28 -2.92 41.80
CA LEU A 609 59.41 -1.80 42.20
C LEU A 609 59.51 -1.44 43.69
N VAL A 610 59.87 -2.40 44.56
CA VAL A 610 60.09 -2.14 45.99
C VAL A 610 61.44 -1.46 46.24
N SER A 611 62.48 -1.74 45.44
CA SER A 611 63.76 -1.02 45.53
C SER A 611 63.69 0.42 45.01
N LEU A 612 62.80 0.73 44.05
CA LEU A 612 62.62 2.11 43.55
C LEU A 612 61.82 3.01 44.50
N MET A 613 60.84 2.47 45.24
CA MET A 613 60.08 3.24 46.23
C MET A 613 60.82 3.50 47.54
N VAL A 614 61.74 2.61 47.95
CA VAL A 614 62.57 2.83 49.16
C VAL A 614 63.66 3.90 48.93
N LEU A 615 64.17 4.05 47.70
CA LEU A 615 65.12 5.13 47.35
C LEU A 615 64.44 6.52 47.26
N ALA A 616 63.18 6.60 46.81
CA ALA A 616 62.43 7.85 46.74
C ALA A 616 62.01 8.39 48.13
N VAL A 617 61.76 7.50 49.11
CA VAL A 617 61.39 7.89 50.48
C VAL A 617 62.63 8.31 51.32
N ILE A 618 63.82 7.80 51.01
CA ILE A 618 65.08 8.23 51.65
C ILE A 618 65.57 9.58 51.10
N ALA A 619 65.31 9.90 49.83
CA ALA A 619 65.66 11.19 49.23
C ALA A 619 64.77 12.37 49.68
N MET A 620 63.50 12.12 50.04
CA MET A 620 62.57 13.19 50.50
C MET A 620 62.65 13.52 51.99
N LYS A 621 63.41 12.76 52.80
CA LYS A 621 63.65 13.06 54.23
C LYS A 621 64.96 13.79 54.55
N ARG A 622 65.74 14.23 53.54
CA ARG A 622 66.99 15.01 53.71
C ARG A 622 66.96 16.44 53.16
N LYS A 623 65.76 17.04 53.03
CA LYS A 623 65.59 18.51 52.94
C LYS A 623 64.53 18.99 53.94
N ARG A 624 64.88 18.89 55.22
CA ARG A 624 64.75 19.96 56.20
C ARG A 624 66.05 20.02 56.99
#